data_AF-A0A222G205-F1
#
_entry.id   AF-A0A222G205-F1
#
_cell.length_a   1.000
_cell.length_b   1.000
_cell.length_c   1.000
_cell.angle_alpha   90.00
_cell.angle_beta   90.00
_cell.angle_gamma   90.00
#
_symmetry.space_group_name_H-M   'P 1'
#
loop_
_entity.id
_entity.type
_entity.pdbx_description
1 polymer ?
#
loop_
_entity_poly.entity_id
_entity_poly.type
_entity_poly.pdbx_seq_one_letter_code
_entity_poly.pdbx_strand_id
1 'polypeptide(L)'
;PNKNGSVRIFEEAKPNSELCCKPLCLMLADESDHETLTAILSPLIAEREAMKSSELMLEIGGILRSFKFIFRGTGYDEKLVREV
;
A
#
# COMPACT_ATOMS: atom_id res chain seq x y z
N PRO A 1 29.71 10.45 15.57
CA PRO A 1 28.59 9.50 15.39
C PRO A 1 27.47 10.15 14.58
N ASN A 2 27.30 9.74 13.31
CA ASN A 2 26.35 10.34 12.36
C ASN A 2 24.91 10.31 12.91
N LYS A 3 24.36 11.49 13.22
CA LYS A 3 22.96 11.68 13.65
C LYS A 3 21.98 11.83 12.47
N ASN A 4 22.41 11.57 11.23
CA ASN A 4 21.64 11.86 10.01
C ASN A 4 20.94 10.64 9.37
N GLY A 5 20.76 9.55 10.13
CA GLY A 5 20.04 8.35 9.66
C GLY A 5 18.53 8.42 9.90
N SER A 6 17.76 7.71 9.09
CA SER A 6 16.33 7.46 9.39
C SER A 6 16.20 6.65 10.67
N VAL A 7 15.39 7.14 11.62
CA VAL A 7 15.08 6.44 12.87
C VAL A 7 13.78 5.67 12.69
N ARG A 8 13.79 4.37 13.00
CA ARG A 8 12.59 3.51 12.98
C ARG A 8 11.76 3.78 14.24
N ILE A 9 10.53 4.24 14.06
CA ILE A 9 9.62 4.59 15.17
C ILE A 9 8.56 3.51 15.41
N PHE A 10 8.17 2.79 14.36
CA PHE A 10 7.20 1.70 14.40
C PHE A 10 7.58 0.63 13.38
N GLU A 11 7.30 -0.62 13.73
CA GLU A 11 7.40 -1.78 12.86
C GLU A 11 6.34 -2.81 13.29
N GLU A 12 5.65 -3.39 12.32
CA GLU A 12 4.64 -4.41 12.59
C GLU A 12 5.32 -5.70 13.08
N ALA A 13 4.91 -6.17 14.27
CA ALA A 13 5.53 -7.32 14.91
C ALA A 13 5.14 -8.65 14.25
N LYS A 14 3.94 -8.73 13.66
CA LYS A 14 3.42 -9.93 12.98
C LYS A 14 2.89 -9.57 11.59
N PRO A 15 3.76 -9.30 10.60
CA PRO A 15 3.35 -8.75 9.30
C PRO A 15 2.43 -9.65 8.46
N ASN A 16 2.38 -10.95 8.77
CA ASN A 16 1.53 -11.93 8.10
C ASN A 16 0.27 -12.31 8.90
N SER A 17 -0.01 -11.60 10.00
CA SER A 17 -1.22 -11.80 10.80
C SER A 17 -2.43 -11.20 10.09
N GLU A 18 -3.57 -11.88 10.11
CA GLU A 18 -4.84 -11.34 9.62
C GLU A 18 -5.26 -10.06 10.35
N LEU A 19 -4.79 -9.86 11.59
CA LEU A 19 -5.08 -8.67 12.39
C LEU A 19 -4.45 -7.38 11.84
N CYS A 20 -3.37 -7.47 11.06
CA CYS A 20 -2.73 -6.29 10.45
C CYS A 20 -3.08 -6.12 8.96
N CYS A 21 -3.71 -7.11 8.32
CA CYS A 21 -4.13 -7.04 6.92
C CYS A 21 -5.45 -6.27 6.79
N LYS A 22 -5.38 -5.03 6.28
CA LYS A 22 -6.55 -4.17 6.09
C LYS A 22 -7.12 -4.34 4.68
N PRO A 23 -8.35 -4.86 4.51
CA PRO A 23 -8.93 -5.04 3.19
C PRO A 23 -9.21 -3.67 2.53
N LEU A 24 -8.78 -3.49 1.29
CA LEU A 24 -8.96 -2.24 0.52
C LEU A 24 -10.05 -2.36 -0.56
N CYS A 25 -10.11 -3.51 -1.25
CA CYS A 25 -11.06 -3.76 -2.32
C CYS A 25 -11.56 -5.20 -2.21
N LEU A 26 -12.88 -5.38 -2.21
CA LEU A 26 -13.54 -6.68 -2.24
C LEU A 26 -14.37 -6.74 -3.53
N MET A 27 -14.24 -7.83 -4.28
CA MET A 27 -14.97 -8.03 -5.53
C MET A 27 -15.49 -9.46 -5.64
N LEU A 28 -16.61 -9.63 -6.34
CA LEU A 28 -17.09 -10.93 -6.79
C LEU A 28 -16.79 -11.02 -8.29
N ALA A 29 -15.58 -11.48 -8.60
CA ALA A 29 -15.07 -11.59 -9.97
C ALA A 29 -14.23 -12.86 -10.10
N ASP A 30 -14.08 -13.36 -11.33
CA ASP A 30 -13.08 -14.37 -11.64
C ASP A 30 -11.71 -13.69 -11.75
N GLU A 31 -10.71 -14.21 -11.04
CA GLU A 31 -9.33 -13.71 -11.08
C GLU A 31 -8.75 -13.78 -12.50
N SER A 32 -9.18 -14.76 -13.31
CA SER A 32 -8.71 -14.95 -14.68
C SER A 32 -9.34 -13.99 -15.70
N ASP A 33 -10.41 -13.28 -15.32
CA ASP A 33 -11.01 -12.24 -16.17
C ASP A 33 -10.21 -10.94 -16.06
N HIS A 34 -9.23 -10.80 -16.94
CA HIS A 34 -8.33 -9.65 -16.99
C HIS A 34 -9.07 -8.33 -17.23
N GLU A 35 -10.15 -8.32 -18.01
CA GLU A 35 -10.91 -7.10 -18.30
C GLU A 35 -11.62 -6.60 -17.05
N THR A 36 -12.31 -7.50 -16.35
CA THR A 36 -13.00 -7.17 -15.09
C THR A 36 -11.99 -6.76 -14.01
N LEU A 37 -10.89 -7.51 -13.85
CA LEU A 37 -9.88 -7.23 -12.84
C LEU A 37 -9.23 -5.85 -13.06
N THR A 38 -8.85 -5.54 -14.30
CA THR A 38 -8.23 -4.24 -14.65
C THR A 38 -9.22 -3.09 -14.50
N ALA A 39 -10.48 -3.28 -14.92
CA ALA A 39 -11.51 -2.26 -14.76
C ALA A 39 -11.73 -1.88 -13.28
N ILE A 40 -11.70 -2.87 -12.38
CA ILE A 40 -11.89 -2.65 -10.94
C ILE A 40 -10.63 -2.09 -10.27
N LEU A 41 -9.44 -2.61 -10.59
CA LEU A 41 -8.20 -2.25 -9.88
C LEU A 41 -7.49 -1.01 -10.43
N SER A 42 -7.75 -0.61 -11.68
CA SER A 42 -7.07 0.54 -12.30
C SER A 42 -7.21 1.86 -11.52
N PRO A 43 -8.34 2.23 -10.89
CA PRO A 43 -8.42 3.43 -10.08
C PRO A 43 -7.50 3.39 -8.85
N LEU A 44 -7.39 2.23 -8.19
CA LEU A 44 -6.51 2.05 -7.03
C LEU A 44 -5.03 2.17 -7.42
N ILE A 45 -4.68 1.65 -8.59
CA ILE A 45 -3.34 1.82 -9.17
C ILE A 45 -3.06 3.29 -9.43
N ALA A 46 -4.00 4.02 -10.05
CA ALA A 46 -3.84 5.45 -10.33
C ALA A 46 -3.64 6.28 -9.05
N GLU A 47 -4.46 6.05 -8.02
CA GLU A 47 -4.31 6.71 -6.72
C GLU A 47 -2.97 6.39 -6.06
N ARG A 48 -2.55 5.11 -6.10
CA ARG A 48 -1.25 4.68 -5.59
C ARG A 48 -0.10 5.41 -6.29
N GLU A 49 -0.13 5.50 -7.62
CA GLU A 49 0.91 6.20 -8.38
C GLU A 49 0.94 7.69 -8.05
N ALA A 50 -0.22 8.34 -7.90
CA ALA A 50 -0.29 9.73 -7.47
C ALA A 50 0.28 9.94 -6.04
N MET A 51 0.03 9.00 -5.12
CA MET A 51 0.53 9.07 -3.75
C MET A 51 2.06 8.93 -3.65
N LYS A 52 2.74 8.26 -4.61
CA LYS A 52 4.20 8.10 -4.58
C LYS A 52 4.96 9.42 -4.71
N SER A 53 4.40 10.40 -5.42
CA SER A 53 4.98 11.73 -5.61
C SER A 53 4.39 12.79 -4.69
N SER A 54 3.44 12.41 -3.83
CA SER A 54 2.72 13.31 -2.93
C SER A 54 3.26 13.24 -1.51
N GLU A 55 2.87 14.23 -0.71
CA GLU A 55 3.14 14.26 0.73
C GLU A 55 1.83 14.49 1.50
N LEU A 56 1.52 13.61 2.44
CA LEU A 56 0.31 13.70 3.25
C LEU A 56 0.58 14.54 4.49
N MET A 57 -0.11 15.68 4.59
CA MET A 57 -0.16 16.48 5.80
C MET A 57 -1.32 15.99 6.69
N LEU A 58 -1.01 15.50 7.88
CA LEU A 58 -1.99 14.97 8.83
C LEU A 58 -1.70 15.45 10.26
N GLU A 59 -2.73 15.95 10.93
CA GLU A 59 -2.64 16.36 12.33
C GLU A 59 -2.74 15.14 13.26
N ILE A 60 -1.71 14.92 14.08
CA ILE A 60 -1.68 13.84 15.07
C ILE A 60 -1.28 14.44 16.42
N GLY A 61 -2.16 14.30 17.41
CA GLY A 61 -1.91 14.82 18.76
C GLY A 61 -1.77 16.35 18.81
N GLY A 62 -2.53 17.09 17.98
CA GLY A 62 -2.48 18.56 17.92
C GLY A 62 -1.32 19.13 17.09
N ILE A 63 -0.54 18.29 16.41
CA ILE A 63 0.63 18.71 15.63
C ILE A 63 0.49 18.23 14.19
N LEU A 64 0.58 19.17 13.24
CA LEU A 64 0.60 18.85 11.81
C LEU A 64 1.91 18.15 11.43
N ARG A 65 1.81 16.94 10.89
CA ARG A 65 2.94 16.11 10.47
C ARG A 65 2.86 15.81 8.99
N SER A 66 4.02 15.58 8.40
CA SER A 66 4.17 15.30 6.97
C SER A 66 4.61 13.85 6.75
N PHE A 67 3.93 13.13 5.86
CA PHE A 67 4.16 11.71 5.60
C PHE A 67 4.40 11.46 4.11
N LYS A 68 5.41 10.64 3.81
CA LYS A 68 5.63 10.07 2.49
C LYS A 68 5.37 8.57 2.53
N PHE A 69 4.77 8.05 1.47
CA PHE A 69 4.42 6.64 1.36
C PHE A 69 5.38 5.90 0.43
N ILE A 70 5.74 4.68 0.82
CA ILE A 70 6.48 3.74 -0.02
C ILE A 70 5.61 2.49 -0.14
N PHE A 71 5.14 2.21 -1.36
CA PHE A 71 4.33 1.03 -1.66
C PHE A 71 5.23 -0.12 -2.11
N ARG A 72 5.11 -1.29 -1.47
CA ARG A 72 5.86 -2.51 -1.82
C ARG A 72 4.88 -3.65 -2.09
N GLY A 73 4.59 -3.91 -3.36
CA GLY A 73 3.74 -5.02 -3.79
C GLY A 73 4.48 -6.35 -3.67
N THR A 74 4.32 -7.05 -2.53
CA THR A 74 5.07 -8.28 -2.20
C THR A 74 4.18 -9.47 -1.82
N GLY A 75 2.86 -9.28 -1.77
CA GLY A 75 1.90 -10.31 -1.35
C GLY A 75 1.22 -11.05 -2.51
N TYR A 76 1.82 -11.04 -3.70
CA TYR A 76 1.30 -11.72 -4.88
C TYR A 76 1.88 -13.13 -4.98
N ASP A 77 1.08 -14.11 -5.42
CA ASP A 77 1.60 -15.41 -5.81
C ASP A 77 2.27 -15.35 -7.20
N GLU A 78 2.96 -16.42 -7.61
CA GLU A 78 3.68 -16.42 -8.89
C GLU A 78 2.77 -16.26 -10.11
N LYS A 79 1.52 -16.72 -10.03
CA LYS A 79 0.57 -16.65 -11.15
C LYS A 79 0.16 -15.19 -11.35
N LEU A 80 -0.29 -14.54 -10.28
CA LEU A 80 -0.76 -13.17 -10.33
C LEU A 80 0.37 -12.21 -10.72
N VAL A 81 1.61 -12.43 -10.27
CA VAL A 81 2.79 -11.63 -10.70
C VAL A 81 3.03 -11.69 -12.21
N ARG A 82 2.69 -12.80 -12.87
CA ARG A 82 2.87 -12.94 -14.33
C ARG A 82 1.72 -12.32 -15.11
N GLU A 83 0.54 -12.25 -14.52
CA GLU A 83 -0.68 -11.74 -15.14
C GLU A 83 -0.82 -10.21 -15.02
N VAL A 84 -0.17 -9.57 -14.02
CA VAL A 84 -0.22 -8.12 -13.75
C VAL A 84 1.02 -7.35 -14.17
#